data_AF-F7VYU3-F1
#
_entry.id   AF-F7VYU3-F1
#
_cell.length_a   1.000
_cell.length_b   1.000
_cell.length_c   1.000
_cell.angle_alpha   90.00
_cell.angle_beta   90.00
_cell.angle_gamma   90.00
#
_symmetry.space_group_name_H-M   'P 1'
#
loop_
_entity.id
_entity.type
_entity.pdbx_description
1 polymer ?
#
loop_
_entity_poly.entity_id
_entity_poly.type
_entity_poly.pdbx_seq_one_letter_code
_entity_poly.pdbx_strand_id
1 'polypeptide(L)' 'MTHYYSSGLVNAKNRVPEKQRFYQQAYKNHTRLWKIGPRSGIIMTSFNIAMWGTFGASMYAMSRKVLGYNTWFSED' A
#
# COMPACT_ATOMS: atom_id res chain seq x y z
N MET A 1 44.30 -18.33 -14.96
CA MET A 1 43.55 -18.05 -13.71
C MET A 1 42.75 -16.78 -13.91
N THR A 2 41.55 -16.90 -14.49
CA THR A 2 40.65 -15.77 -14.77
C THR A 2 39.76 -15.51 -13.56
N HIS A 3 39.96 -14.38 -12.89
CA HIS A 3 39.09 -13.91 -11.81
C HIS A 3 37.74 -13.48 -12.38
N TYR A 4 36.67 -14.20 -12.07
CA TYR A 4 35.31 -13.78 -12.38
C TYR A 4 34.75 -12.97 -11.20
N TYR A 5 34.63 -11.67 -11.39
CA TYR A 5 33.85 -10.82 -10.50
C TYR A 5 32.37 -11.16 -10.68
N SER A 6 31.89 -12.08 -9.86
CA SER A 6 30.47 -12.41 -9.76
C SER A 6 29.73 -11.21 -9.12
N SER A 7 29.20 -10.32 -9.95
CA SER A 7 28.32 -9.24 -9.48
C SER A 7 27.12 -9.83 -8.76
N GLY A 8 26.84 -9.38 -7.52
CA GLY A 8 25.80 -9.94 -6.64
C GLY A 8 24.36 -9.88 -7.16
N LEU A 9 24.11 -9.20 -8.29
CA LEU A 9 22.83 -9.24 -9.01
C LEU A 9 22.68 -10.48 -9.91
N VAL A 10 23.80 -11.01 -10.41
CA VAL A 10 23.83 -12.09 -11.42
C VAL A 10 23.83 -13.48 -10.77
N ASN A 11 24.43 -13.62 -9.58
CA ASN A 11 24.49 -14.88 -8.82
C ASN A 11 23.66 -14.88 -7.52
N ALA A 12 22.58 -14.08 -7.47
CA ALA A 12 21.65 -14.13 -6.35
C ALA A 12 20.81 -15.42 -6.39
N LYS A 13 20.62 -16.09 -5.24
CA LYS A 13 19.73 -17.26 -5.14
C LYS A 13 18.34 -16.90 -5.64
N ASN A 14 17.79 -17.69 -6.57
CA ASN A 14 16.42 -17.53 -7.03
C ASN A 14 15.42 -17.84 -5.90
N ARG A 15 14.69 -16.81 -5.45
CA ARG A 15 13.65 -16.91 -4.40
C ARG A 15 12.23 -16.97 -4.96
N VAL A 16 12.06 -17.04 -6.28
CA VAL A 16 10.74 -17.08 -6.92
C VAL A 16 9.91 -18.29 -6.46
N PRO A 17 10.45 -19.53 -6.43
CA PRO A 17 9.65 -20.69 -5.99
C PRO A 17 9.19 -20.59 -4.53
N GLU A 18 10.04 -20.04 -3.66
CA GLU A 18 9.70 -19.80 -2.24
C GLU A 18 8.54 -18.81 -2.11
N LYS A 19 8.61 -17.68 -2.84
CA LYS A 19 7.52 -16.69 -2.88
C LYS A 19 6.24 -17.26 -3.49
N GLN A 20 6.35 -18.03 -4.58
CA GLN A 20 5.19 -18.65 -5.22
C GLN A 20 4.45 -19.58 -4.26
N ARG A 21 5.17 -20.44 -3.51
CA ARG A 21 4.55 -21.31 -2.49
C ARG A 21 3.83 -20.50 -1.41
N PHE A 22 4.46 -19.43 -0.92
CA PHE A 22 3.87 -18.53 0.08
C PHE A 22 2.56 -17.89 -0.41
N TYR A 23 2.57 -17.29 -1.61
CA TYR A 23 1.37 -16.66 -2.18
C TYR A 23 0.29 -17.68 -2.54
N GLN A 24 0.67 -18.85 -3.07
CA GLN A 24 -0.28 -19.91 -3.40
C GLN A 24 -0.95 -20.50 -2.15
N GLN A 25 -0.21 -20.67 -1.04
CA GLN A 25 -0.80 -21.11 0.23
C GLN A 25 -1.79 -20.08 0.78
N ALA A 26 -1.45 -18.80 0.74
CA ALA A 26 -2.35 -17.75 1.18
C ALA A 26 -3.58 -17.60 0.26
N TYR A 27 -3.43 -17.86 -1.04
CA TYR A 27 -4.54 -17.92 -1.99
C TYR A 27 -5.49 -19.10 -1.71
N LYS A 28 -4.94 -20.28 -1.37
CA LYS A 28 -5.75 -21.43 -0.91
C LYS A 28 -6.55 -21.12 0.35
N ASN A 29 -6.02 -20.27 1.23
CA ASN A 29 -6.72 -19.77 2.41
C ASN A 29 -7.69 -18.62 2.11
N HIS A 30 -7.97 -18.34 0.83
CA HIS A 30 -8.83 -17.25 0.36
C HIS A 30 -8.44 -15.86 0.86
N THR A 31 -7.16 -15.65 1.19
CA THR A 31 -6.65 -14.33 1.56
C THR A 31 -6.48 -13.47 0.32
N ARG A 32 -7.05 -12.25 0.35
CA ARG A 32 -6.89 -11.28 -0.74
C ARG A 32 -5.43 -10.93 -0.94
N LEU A 33 -4.99 -10.78 -2.20
CA LEU A 33 -3.58 -10.56 -2.57
C LEU A 33 -2.91 -9.43 -1.77
N TRP A 34 -3.60 -8.31 -1.61
CA TRP A 34 -3.11 -7.14 -0.88
C TRP A 34 -3.09 -7.29 0.65
N LYS A 35 -3.48 -8.45 1.19
CA LYS A 35 -3.44 -8.81 2.62
C LYS A 35 -2.45 -9.93 2.94
N ILE A 36 -1.77 -10.51 1.95
CA ILE A 36 -0.93 -11.71 2.14
C ILE A 36 0.41 -11.38 2.81
N GLY A 37 1.02 -10.23 2.46
CA GLY A 37 2.35 -9.87 2.94
C GLY A 37 2.39 -9.55 4.44
N PRO A 38 3.53 -9.76 5.13
CA PRO A 38 3.65 -9.49 6.56
C PRO A 38 3.46 -8.01 6.92
N ARG A 39 3.83 -7.10 6.01
CA ARG A 39 3.66 -5.65 6.16
C ARG A 39 2.32 -5.14 5.60
N SER A 40 1.51 -6.02 5.01
CA SER A 40 0.29 -5.62 4.33
C SER A 40 -0.69 -4.91 5.26
N GLY A 41 -0.78 -5.35 6.52
CA GLY A 41 -1.65 -4.72 7.53
C GLY A 41 -1.31 -3.24 7.74
N ILE A 42 -0.04 -2.90 7.97
CA ILE A 42 0.38 -1.51 8.21
C ILE A 42 0.14 -0.65 6.97
N ILE A 43 0.52 -1.13 5.79
CA ILE A 43 0.37 -0.39 4.52
C ILE A 43 -1.12 -0.18 4.20
N MET A 44 -1.95 -1.20 4.39
CA MET A 44 -3.38 -1.12 4.12
C MET A 44 -4.09 -0.20 5.12
N THR A 45 -3.69 -0.23 6.40
CA THR A 45 -4.25 0.65 7.42
C THR A 45 -3.90 2.11 7.15
N SER A 46 -2.64 2.41 6.83
CA SER A 46 -2.24 3.79 6.49
C SER A 46 -2.95 4.30 5.23
N PHE A 47 -3.06 3.45 4.19
CA PHE A 47 -3.82 3.78 2.98
C PHE A 47 -5.28 4.08 3.29
N ASN A 48 -5.96 3.25 4.08
CA ASN A 48 -7.37 3.46 4.43
C ASN A 48 -7.58 4.75 5.23
N ILE A 49 -6.69 5.07 6.17
CA ILE A 49 -6.76 6.33 6.94
C ILE A 49 -6.63 7.53 6.00
N ALA A 50 -5.64 7.52 5.12
CA ALA A 50 -5.43 8.61 4.17
C ALA A 50 -6.61 8.76 3.21
N MET A 51 -7.11 7.65 2.66
CA MET A 51 -8.22 7.65 1.71
C MET A 51 -9.52 8.15 2.36
N TRP A 52 -9.90 7.62 3.51
CA TRP A 52 -11.13 8.06 4.20
C TRP A 52 -10.97 9.47 4.79
N GLY A 53 -9.79 9.82 5.26
CA GLY A 53 -9.49 11.17 5.74
C GLY A 53 -9.63 12.21 4.63
N THR A 54 -9.04 11.96 3.46
CA THR A 54 -9.16 12.87 2.30
C THR A 54 -10.57 12.91 1.72
N PHE A 55 -11.27 11.78 1.68
CA PHE A 55 -12.67 11.73 1.28
C PHE A 55 -13.55 12.57 2.21
N GLY A 56 -13.44 12.36 3.53
CA GLY A 56 -14.18 13.14 4.52
C GLY A 56 -13.86 14.63 4.46
N ALA A 57 -12.58 14.98 4.33
CA ALA A 57 -12.13 16.36 4.15
C ALA A 57 -12.72 17.01 2.89
N SER A 58 -12.78 16.26 1.77
CA SER A 58 -13.36 16.75 0.52
C SER A 58 -14.87 16.97 0.62
N MET A 59 -15.59 16.06 1.29
CA MET A 59 -17.03 16.20 1.53
C MET A 59 -17.34 17.39 2.46
N TYR A 60 -16.52 17.61 3.48
CA TYR A 60 -16.62 18.80 4.33
C TYR A 60 -16.40 20.09 3.52
N ALA A 61 -15.33 20.15 2.73
CA ALA A 61 -15.02 21.28 1.85
C ALA A 61 -16.17 21.60 0.88
N MET A 62 -16.70 20.55 0.25
CA MET A 62 -17.81 20.64 -0.69
C MET A 62 -19.06 21.19 -0.01
N SER A 63 -19.41 20.63 1.16
CA SER A 63 -20.56 21.09 1.94
C SER A 63 -20.41 22.56 2.33
N ARG A 64 -19.22 22.96 2.79
CA ARG A 64 -18.91 24.36 3.10
C ARG A 64 -19.02 25.27 1.88
N LYS A 65 -18.53 24.82 0.72
CA LYS A 65 -18.62 25.55 -0.54
C LYS A 65 -20.07 25.76 -1.00
N VAL A 66 -20.91 24.74 -0.87
CA VAL A 66 -22.36 24.84 -1.17
C VAL A 66 -23.04 25.86 -0.24
N LEU A 67 -22.62 25.94 1.01
CA LEU A 67 -23.12 26.91 1.99
C LEU A 67 -22.48 28.32 1.84
N GLY A 68 -21.63 28.55 0.85
CA GLY A 68 -21.01 29.85 0.57
C GLY A 68 -19.71 30.15 1.32
N TYR A 69 -19.23 29.23 2.17
CA TYR A 69 -17.96 29.38 2.87
C TYR A 69 -16.79 29.00 1.97
N ASN A 70 -15.79 29.88 1.88
CA ASN A 70 -14.60 29.67 1.03
C ASN A 70 -13.38 29.14 1.79
N THR A 71 -13.45 29.12 3.13
CA THR A 71 -12.35 28.74 4.02
C THR A 71 -12.67 27.46 4.78
N TRP A 72 -11.60 26.73 5.17
CA TRP A 72 -11.71 25.47 5.89
C TRP A 72 -12.22 25.65 7.32
N PHE A 73 -11.78 26.73 7.95
CA PHE A 73 -12.23 27.20 9.24
C PHE A 73 -13.09 28.43 9.01
N SER A 74 -14.23 28.56 9.70
CA SER A 74 -14.94 29.84 9.73
C SER A 74 -13.96 30.89 10.26
N GLU A 75 -13.64 31.90 9.46
CA GLU A 75 -13.27 33.19 10.03
C GLU A 75 -14.58 33.84 10.45
N ASP A 76 -14.60 34.46 11.63
CA ASP A 76 -15.71 35.31 12.06
C ASP A 76 -15.97 36.41 11.01
#